data_AF-G1RPT1-F1
#
_entry.id   AF-G1RPT1-F1
#
_cell.length_a   1.000
_cell.length_b   1.000
_cell.length_c   1.000
_cell.angle_alpha   90.00
_cell.angle_beta   90.00
_cell.angle_gamma   90.00
#
_symmetry.space_group_name_H-M   'P 1'
#
loop_
_entity.id
_entity.type
_entity.pdbx_description
1 polymer ?
#
loop_
_entity_poly.entity_id
_entity_poly.type
_entity_poly.pdbx_seq_one_letter_code
_entity_poly.pdbx_strand_id
1 'polypeptide(L)'
;MTSLLCRAVSANALPPQDQASTPSSKVKGREASGKPSHLRGKGAAQAWPPGRSKGGSFHRGAGKPSAHSQVAELHKKIQLLEGDRKAFFESSQWNIKKNQETISQLREETKALELKLLDLLKDESLNLENRLDSMEAEVVRTKHELEALHVVNQEALNARDIAKNQLQYLEETLVRERKKRERYISECKKRAEEKKLENERMERKTHREHLLLQSDDTIQDSLHAKEEELRQRWSMYQMEVIFGKVKDATGTAETHFAQLETLKNENEQTLVRLKQEKQQLQRELEDLKYSGEATLVSQQKLQAEAQERLKKEERRHAEAQDQLERALRAMQVAKDSLEHLASKLIHITVEDGRFAGKELDPQADNYLPNLLGLVEEKLLKLQAQLGSHDVQEMLRHIANREFLASLEGRLPEYNTRIALPLATSKDKFFDEESEEEDNEVVTRASLKIRSQKLIESHKKHRRSRRS
;
A
#
# COMPACT_ATOMS: atom_id res chain seq x y z
N MET A 1 -42.97 27.56 18.07
CA MET A 1 -42.71 28.04 16.69
C MET A 1 -42.08 26.89 15.93
N THR A 2 -42.79 26.42 14.92
CA THR A 2 -42.53 25.22 14.13
C THR A 2 -41.50 25.48 13.04
N SER A 3 -40.38 24.75 13.02
CA SER A 3 -39.49 24.68 11.87
C SER A 3 -39.94 23.55 10.94
N LEU A 4 -40.46 23.94 9.78
CA LEU A 4 -40.72 23.09 8.64
C LEU A 4 -39.40 22.81 7.88
N LEU A 5 -39.43 21.71 7.11
CA LEU A 5 -38.52 21.31 6.02
C LEU A 5 -37.52 20.19 6.36
N CYS A 6 -38.03 18.94 6.31
CA CYS A 6 -37.26 17.76 5.90
C CYS A 6 -38.19 16.72 5.26
N ARG A 7 -38.44 16.89 3.96
CA ARG A 7 -38.88 15.90 2.94
C ARG A 7 -38.50 16.56 1.61
N ALA A 8 -37.87 15.96 0.62
CA ALA A 8 -37.63 14.57 0.29
C ALA A 8 -36.47 14.53 -0.73
N VAL A 9 -35.67 13.46 -0.77
CA VAL A 9 -35.20 12.83 -2.03
C VAL A 9 -34.91 11.36 -1.73
N SER A 10 -35.84 10.48 -2.07
CA SER A 10 -35.59 9.05 -2.21
C SER A 10 -36.44 8.57 -3.38
N ALA A 11 -35.84 8.57 -4.58
CA ALA A 11 -36.25 7.78 -5.72
C ALA A 11 -35.20 7.95 -6.82
N ASN A 12 -34.38 6.92 -7.04
CA ASN A 12 -33.95 6.42 -8.35
C ASN A 12 -32.91 5.32 -8.14
N ALA A 13 -33.40 4.10 -7.91
CA ALA A 13 -32.64 2.89 -8.13
C ALA A 13 -33.09 2.32 -9.49
N LEU A 14 -32.15 2.18 -10.43
CA LEU A 14 -32.31 1.42 -11.67
C LEU A 14 -31.44 0.15 -11.58
N PRO A 15 -31.84 -0.95 -12.23
CA PRO A 15 -31.37 -2.31 -11.94
C PRO A 15 -30.04 -2.66 -12.65
N PRO A 16 -29.38 -3.77 -12.26
CA PRO A 16 -28.15 -4.23 -12.90
C PRO A 16 -28.48 -4.92 -14.22
N GLN A 17 -27.75 -4.57 -15.29
CA GLN A 17 -27.87 -5.25 -16.57
C GLN A 17 -26.60 -6.04 -16.87
N ASP A 18 -26.78 -7.35 -16.94
CA ASP A 18 -25.76 -8.37 -17.17
C ASP A 18 -25.26 -8.41 -18.63
N GLN A 19 -24.07 -8.98 -18.75
CA GLN A 19 -23.19 -9.10 -19.91
C GLN A 19 -23.68 -10.06 -21.00
N ALA A 20 -23.30 -9.77 -22.27
CA ALA A 20 -22.78 -10.68 -23.31
C ALA A 20 -22.68 -9.86 -24.62
N SER A 21 -21.63 -9.85 -25.45
CA SER A 21 -20.71 -10.90 -25.86
C SER A 21 -19.43 -10.27 -26.42
N THR A 22 -18.26 -10.80 -26.03
CA THR A 22 -17.01 -10.69 -26.81
C THR A 22 -16.72 -12.06 -27.43
N PRO A 23 -16.33 -12.17 -28.72
CA PRO A 23 -15.95 -13.44 -29.28
C PRO A 23 -14.50 -13.74 -28.91
N SER A 24 -14.38 -14.76 -28.06
CA SER A 24 -13.18 -15.56 -27.81
C SER A 24 -12.61 -16.10 -29.14
N SER A 25 -11.35 -15.80 -29.45
CA SER A 25 -10.53 -16.67 -30.30
C SER A 25 -9.32 -17.18 -29.52
N LYS A 26 -9.28 -18.50 -29.41
CA LYS A 26 -8.17 -19.30 -28.87
C LYS A 26 -6.90 -19.02 -29.69
N VAL A 27 -5.94 -18.29 -29.13
CA VAL A 27 -4.55 -18.36 -29.60
C VAL A 27 -3.85 -19.44 -28.78
N LYS A 28 -3.78 -20.61 -29.40
CA LYS A 28 -2.95 -21.73 -28.98
C LYS A 28 -1.49 -21.29 -29.10
N GLY A 29 -0.78 -21.32 -27.98
CA GLY A 29 0.64 -21.04 -27.91
C GLY A 29 1.41 -21.83 -28.97
N ARG A 30 2.20 -21.09 -29.74
CA ARG A 30 3.38 -21.62 -30.41
C ARG A 30 4.57 -20.85 -29.87
N GLU A 31 5.41 -21.57 -29.16
CA GLU A 31 6.78 -21.21 -28.86
C GLU A 31 7.46 -20.73 -30.15
N ALA A 32 7.98 -19.52 -30.14
CA ALA A 32 8.99 -19.08 -31.09
C ALA A 32 10.25 -18.81 -30.28
N SER A 33 11.04 -19.86 -30.11
CA SER A 33 12.45 -19.76 -29.76
C SER A 33 13.12 -18.82 -30.77
N GLY A 34 13.46 -17.61 -30.34
CA GLY A 34 14.38 -16.75 -31.06
C GLY A 34 15.71 -17.48 -31.18
N LYS A 35 16.04 -17.95 -32.39
CA LYS A 35 17.41 -18.26 -32.77
C LYS A 35 17.87 -17.18 -33.77
N PRO A 36 19.06 -16.60 -33.59
CA PRO A 36 19.58 -15.59 -34.48
C PRO A 36 19.96 -16.24 -35.80
N SER A 37 19.40 -15.74 -36.90
CA SER A 37 19.91 -16.02 -38.24
C SER A 37 21.25 -15.29 -38.39
N HIS A 38 22.32 -16.00 -38.04
CA HIS A 38 23.66 -15.67 -38.49
C HIS A 38 23.67 -15.51 -40.01
N LEU A 39 23.84 -14.29 -40.49
CA LEU A 39 24.39 -14.01 -41.81
C LEU A 39 25.86 -14.46 -41.79
N ARG A 40 26.08 -15.76 -41.96
CA ARG A 40 27.39 -16.31 -42.28
C ARG A 40 27.65 -16.00 -43.75
N GLY A 41 28.33 -14.88 -44.01
CA GLY A 41 29.04 -14.67 -45.26
C GLY A 41 29.97 -15.85 -45.51
N LYS A 42 29.61 -16.69 -46.48
CA LYS A 42 30.55 -17.60 -47.11
C LYS A 42 30.98 -16.96 -48.42
N GLY A 43 32.00 -16.12 -48.35
CA GLY A 43 32.89 -15.91 -49.48
C GLY A 43 33.59 -17.23 -49.74
N ALA A 44 33.12 -18.00 -50.72
CA ALA A 44 33.91 -19.09 -51.29
C ALA A 44 34.94 -18.45 -52.22
N ALA A 45 36.08 -18.05 -51.63
CA ALA A 45 37.30 -17.83 -52.36
C ALA A 45 37.67 -19.10 -53.13
N GLN A 46 38.18 -18.90 -54.34
CA GLN A 46 38.67 -19.96 -55.22
C GLN A 46 39.65 -20.89 -54.49
N ALA A 47 39.54 -22.20 -54.74
CA ALA A 47 40.66 -23.11 -54.66
C ALA A 47 40.45 -24.21 -55.69
N TRP A 48 41.23 -24.15 -56.76
CA TRP A 48 41.38 -25.26 -57.71
C TRP A 48 42.01 -26.44 -56.96
N PRO A 49 41.63 -27.70 -57.21
CA PRO A 49 42.24 -28.82 -56.53
C PRO A 49 43.69 -29.02 -57.02
N PRO A 50 44.61 -29.53 -56.17
CA PRO A 50 46.00 -29.75 -56.54
C PRO A 50 46.11 -30.90 -57.54
N GLY A 51 46.89 -30.70 -58.59
CA GLY A 51 47.28 -31.76 -59.52
C GLY A 51 47.99 -32.90 -58.78
N ARG A 52 47.31 -34.03 -58.63
CA ARG A 52 47.93 -35.27 -58.17
C ARG A 52 48.59 -35.94 -59.37
N SER A 53 49.91 -35.86 -59.39
CA SER A 53 50.76 -36.71 -60.23
C SER A 53 50.62 -38.17 -59.79
N LYS A 54 50.16 -39.04 -60.69
CA LYS A 54 50.35 -40.49 -60.61
C LYS A 54 50.75 -40.99 -62.00
N GLY A 55 52.03 -41.37 -62.11
CA GLY A 55 52.55 -42.10 -63.26
C GLY A 55 51.89 -43.46 -63.41
N GLY A 56 51.73 -43.87 -64.65
CA GLY A 56 51.18 -45.15 -65.06
C GLY A 56 51.20 -45.25 -66.58
N SER A 57 52.38 -45.57 -67.12
CA SER A 57 52.61 -45.89 -68.52
C SER A 57 51.79 -47.12 -68.93
N PHE A 58 51.01 -47.01 -70.01
CA PHE A 58 50.85 -48.09 -70.99
C PHE A 58 50.63 -47.47 -72.38
N HIS A 59 51.62 -47.63 -73.24
CA HIS A 59 51.49 -47.38 -74.67
C HIS A 59 50.49 -48.36 -75.29
N ARG A 60 49.51 -47.84 -76.03
CA ARG A 60 49.02 -48.50 -77.25
C ARG A 60 48.59 -47.41 -78.23
N GLY A 61 49.21 -47.42 -79.40
CA GLY A 61 49.03 -46.38 -80.42
C GLY A 61 47.58 -46.22 -80.83
N ALA A 62 47.05 -45.01 -80.66
CA ALA A 62 45.92 -44.49 -81.40
C ALA A 62 46.42 -43.24 -82.12
N GLY A 63 46.17 -43.17 -83.42
CA GLY A 63 46.66 -42.10 -84.28
C GLY A 63 46.33 -40.72 -83.71
N LYS A 64 47.21 -39.75 -83.98
CA LYS A 64 46.97 -38.33 -83.71
C LYS A 64 45.53 -38.01 -84.15
N PRO A 65 44.65 -37.52 -83.25
CA PRO A 65 43.32 -37.11 -83.67
C PRO A 65 43.51 -36.06 -84.76
N SER A 66 42.87 -36.28 -85.90
CA SER A 66 42.89 -35.33 -87.02
C SER A 66 42.51 -33.96 -86.49
N ALA A 67 43.16 -32.90 -86.98
CA ALA A 67 42.91 -31.51 -86.56
C ALA A 67 41.40 -31.16 -86.56
N HIS A 68 40.63 -31.78 -87.46
CA HIS A 68 39.18 -31.65 -87.51
C HIS A 68 38.44 -32.14 -86.26
N SER A 69 38.90 -33.21 -85.60
CA SER A 69 38.28 -33.73 -84.38
C SER A 69 38.48 -32.78 -83.20
N GLN A 70 39.68 -32.20 -83.06
CA GLN A 70 39.98 -31.23 -82.00
C GLN A 70 39.22 -29.92 -82.22
N VAL A 71 39.08 -29.48 -83.47
CA VAL A 71 38.27 -28.32 -83.83
C VAL A 71 36.78 -28.55 -83.52
N ALA A 72 36.25 -29.75 -83.77
CA ALA A 72 34.86 -30.09 -83.44
C ALA A 72 34.59 -30.13 -81.93
N GLU A 73 35.55 -30.61 -81.12
CA GLU A 73 35.48 -30.56 -79.66
C GLU A 73 35.50 -29.12 -79.12
N LEU A 74 36.36 -28.26 -79.66
CA LEU A 74 36.40 -26.85 -79.28
C LEU A 74 35.09 -26.13 -79.63
N HIS A 75 34.50 -26.40 -80.80
CA HIS A 75 33.19 -25.85 -81.16
C HIS A 75 32.08 -26.29 -80.20
N LYS A 76 32.04 -27.58 -79.80
CA LYS A 76 31.11 -28.05 -78.77
C LYS A 76 31.32 -27.34 -77.43
N LYS A 77 32.58 -27.14 -77.02
CA LYS A 77 32.90 -26.46 -75.77
C LYS A 77 32.49 -24.99 -75.80
N ILE A 78 32.68 -24.31 -76.93
CA ILE A 78 32.19 -22.94 -77.14
C ILE A 78 30.67 -22.89 -77.05
N GLN A 79 29.95 -23.77 -77.73
CA GLN A 79 28.48 -23.82 -77.66
C GLN A 79 27.97 -24.07 -76.23
N LEU A 80 28.64 -24.94 -75.47
CA LEU A 80 28.25 -25.23 -74.09
C LEU A 80 28.50 -24.03 -73.17
N LEU A 81 29.66 -23.37 -73.31
CA LEU A 81 29.95 -22.12 -72.60
C LEU A 81 29.02 -20.97 -72.99
N GLU A 82 28.59 -20.90 -74.26
CA GLU A 82 27.60 -19.93 -74.72
C GLU A 82 26.20 -20.23 -74.15
N GLY A 83 25.84 -21.52 -74.05
CA GLY A 83 24.62 -21.97 -73.38
C GLY A 83 24.62 -21.62 -71.89
N ASP A 84 25.70 -21.94 -71.18
CA ASP A 84 25.89 -21.59 -69.78
C ASP A 84 25.82 -20.07 -69.59
N ARG A 85 26.52 -19.29 -70.41
CA ARG A 85 26.48 -17.81 -70.37
C ARG A 85 25.05 -17.28 -70.52
N LYS A 86 24.26 -17.83 -71.44
CA LYS A 86 22.86 -17.45 -71.64
C LYS A 86 22.00 -17.80 -70.42
N ALA A 87 22.12 -19.03 -69.90
CA ALA A 87 21.38 -19.47 -68.72
C ALA A 87 21.72 -18.62 -67.47
N PHE A 88 23.00 -18.29 -67.27
CA PHE A 88 23.43 -17.38 -66.21
C PHE A 88 22.84 -15.98 -66.37
N PHE A 89 22.83 -15.44 -67.59
CA PHE A 89 22.26 -14.12 -67.85
C PHE A 89 20.74 -14.11 -67.61
N GLU A 90 20.02 -15.11 -68.10
CA GLU A 90 18.57 -15.27 -67.89
C GLU A 90 18.24 -15.43 -66.39
N SER A 91 19.00 -16.26 -65.67
CA SER A 91 18.85 -16.43 -64.22
C SER A 91 19.11 -15.13 -63.46
N SER A 92 20.15 -14.37 -63.85
CA SER A 92 20.45 -13.07 -63.26
C SER A 92 19.34 -12.05 -63.53
N GLN A 93 18.81 -11.99 -64.75
CA GLN A 93 17.71 -11.08 -65.11
C GLN A 93 16.43 -11.42 -64.33
N TRP A 94 16.12 -12.71 -64.20
CA TRP A 94 14.99 -13.15 -63.39
C TRP A 94 15.15 -12.77 -61.91
N ASN A 95 16.34 -12.96 -61.33
CA ASN A 95 16.64 -12.54 -59.96
C ASN A 95 16.54 -11.03 -59.77
N ILE A 96 17.02 -10.23 -60.72
CA ILE A 96 16.89 -8.77 -60.68
C ILE A 96 15.43 -8.36 -60.69
N LYS A 97 14.60 -8.95 -61.57
CA LYS A 97 13.17 -8.66 -61.64
C LYS A 97 12.46 -9.03 -60.33
N LYS A 98 12.74 -10.22 -59.79
CA LYS A 98 12.18 -10.65 -58.50
C LYS A 98 12.59 -9.71 -57.36
N ASN A 99 13.86 -9.29 -57.32
CA ASN A 99 14.33 -8.34 -56.31
C ASN A 99 13.63 -6.98 -56.47
N GLN A 100 13.43 -6.49 -57.69
CA GLN A 100 12.67 -5.27 -57.95
C GLN A 100 11.23 -5.37 -57.44
N GLU A 101 10.55 -6.49 -57.69
CA GLU A 101 9.20 -6.75 -57.19
C GLU A 101 9.17 -6.76 -55.65
N THR A 102 10.12 -7.45 -55.00
CA THR A 102 10.21 -7.47 -53.53
C THR A 102 10.50 -6.09 -52.94
N ILE A 103 11.37 -5.29 -53.55
CA ILE A 103 11.64 -3.91 -53.12
C ILE A 103 10.39 -3.05 -53.26
N SER A 104 9.60 -3.27 -54.30
CA SER A 104 8.36 -2.51 -54.54
C SER A 104 7.30 -2.86 -53.50
N GLN A 105 7.13 -4.15 -53.19
CA GLN A 105 6.24 -4.62 -52.11
C GLN A 105 6.65 -4.05 -50.75
N LEU A 106 7.93 -4.16 -50.38
CA LEU A 106 8.43 -3.62 -49.11
C LEU A 106 8.22 -2.10 -49.01
N ARG A 107 8.37 -1.36 -50.12
CA ARG A 107 8.10 0.08 -50.15
C ARG A 107 6.62 0.39 -49.92
N GLU A 108 5.71 -0.40 -50.49
CA GLU A 108 4.26 -0.24 -50.26
C GLU A 108 3.89 -0.56 -48.81
N GLU A 109 4.43 -1.64 -48.25
CA GLU A 109 4.24 -2.00 -46.85
C GLU A 109 4.76 -0.91 -45.91
N THR A 110 5.95 -0.36 -46.20
CA THR A 110 6.53 0.73 -45.41
C THR A 110 5.63 1.96 -45.43
N LYS A 111 5.13 2.37 -46.61
CA LYS A 111 4.19 3.49 -46.72
C LYS A 111 2.87 3.24 -45.97
N ALA A 112 2.34 2.02 -46.04
CA ALA A 112 1.12 1.66 -45.33
C ALA A 112 1.31 1.71 -43.80
N LEU A 113 2.48 1.32 -43.31
CA LEU A 113 2.83 1.43 -41.89
C LEU A 113 3.03 2.89 -41.46
N GLU A 114 3.68 3.71 -42.28
CA GLU A 114 3.83 5.15 -42.02
C GLU A 114 2.47 5.87 -41.91
N LEU A 115 1.52 5.55 -42.81
CA LEU A 115 0.16 6.10 -42.74
C LEU A 115 -0.58 5.67 -41.47
N LYS A 116 -0.51 4.38 -41.11
CA LYS A 116 -1.13 3.88 -39.87
C LYS A 116 -0.54 4.54 -38.63
N LEU A 117 0.77 4.73 -38.60
CA LEU A 117 1.43 5.43 -37.50
C LEU A 117 0.95 6.89 -37.41
N LEU A 118 0.85 7.56 -38.56
CA LEU A 118 0.38 8.94 -38.62
C LEU A 118 -1.07 9.07 -38.12
N ASP A 119 -1.95 8.15 -38.50
CA ASP A 119 -3.35 8.15 -38.07
C ASP A 119 -3.47 7.89 -36.56
N LEU A 120 -2.73 6.91 -36.03
CA LEU A 120 -2.70 6.67 -34.57
C LEU A 120 -2.20 7.88 -33.79
N LEU A 121 -1.12 8.52 -34.25
CA LEU A 121 -0.59 9.71 -33.58
C LEU A 121 -1.57 10.90 -33.62
N LYS A 122 -2.32 11.05 -34.72
CA LYS A 122 -3.38 12.07 -34.81
C LYS A 122 -4.52 11.76 -33.84
N ASP A 123 -5.01 10.53 -33.84
CA ASP A 123 -6.08 10.10 -32.94
C ASP A 123 -5.69 10.25 -31.47
N GLU A 124 -4.45 9.89 -31.11
CA GLU A 124 -3.92 10.11 -29.76
C GLU A 124 -3.85 11.60 -29.43
N SER A 125 -3.32 12.43 -30.34
CA SER A 125 -3.21 13.88 -30.11
C SER A 125 -4.57 14.55 -29.84
N LEU A 126 -5.63 14.11 -30.52
CA LEU A 126 -6.99 14.63 -30.33
C LEU A 126 -7.64 14.17 -29.01
N ASN A 127 -7.24 13.01 -28.50
CA ASN A 127 -7.85 12.42 -27.31
C ASN A 127 -7.12 12.77 -26.00
N LEU A 128 -5.84 13.13 -26.09
CA LEU A 128 -5.03 13.48 -24.92
C LEU A 128 -5.55 14.72 -24.19
N GLU A 129 -5.95 15.76 -24.92
CA GLU A 129 -6.48 17.00 -24.33
C GLU A 129 -7.79 16.75 -23.58
N ASN A 130 -8.74 16.06 -24.20
CA ASN A 130 -10.01 15.67 -23.54
C ASN A 130 -9.78 14.81 -22.30
N ARG A 131 -8.79 13.90 -22.33
CA ARG A 131 -8.45 13.07 -21.18
C ARG A 131 -7.81 13.89 -20.06
N LEU A 132 -6.96 14.86 -20.41
CA LEU A 132 -6.36 15.78 -19.45
C LEU A 132 -7.44 16.62 -18.78
N ASP A 133 -8.33 17.24 -19.55
CA ASP A 133 -9.45 18.04 -19.04
C ASP A 133 -10.35 17.23 -18.10
N SER A 134 -10.65 15.97 -18.46
CA SER A 134 -11.43 15.07 -17.61
C SER A 134 -10.72 14.78 -16.28
N MET A 135 -9.41 14.53 -16.31
CA MET A 135 -8.61 14.30 -15.10
C MET A 135 -8.52 15.56 -14.25
N GLU A 136 -8.33 16.73 -14.86
CA GLU A 136 -8.32 18.02 -14.15
C GLU A 136 -9.66 18.29 -13.48
N ALA A 137 -10.77 18.05 -14.17
CA ALA A 137 -12.12 18.19 -13.61
C ALA A 137 -12.34 17.24 -12.42
N GLU A 138 -11.83 16.01 -12.47
CA GLU A 138 -11.86 15.07 -11.33
C GLU A 138 -11.04 15.57 -10.14
N VAL A 139 -9.83 16.08 -10.39
CA VAL A 139 -8.99 16.66 -9.34
C VAL A 139 -9.68 17.87 -8.70
N VAL A 140 -10.32 18.74 -9.49
CA VAL A 140 -11.05 19.89 -8.97
C VAL A 140 -12.25 19.43 -8.14
N ARG A 141 -13.05 18.47 -8.62
CA ARG A 141 -14.20 17.93 -7.88
C ARG A 141 -13.79 17.35 -6.53
N THR A 142 -12.76 16.49 -6.52
CA THR A 142 -12.28 15.85 -5.30
C THR A 142 -11.70 16.84 -4.29
N LYS A 143 -11.06 17.93 -4.74
CA LYS A 143 -10.63 19.03 -3.86
C LYS A 143 -11.81 19.71 -3.19
N HIS A 144 -12.86 20.05 -3.94
CA HIS A 144 -14.06 20.67 -3.36
C HIS A 144 -14.79 19.73 -2.39
N GLU A 145 -14.86 18.44 -2.69
CA GLU A 145 -15.41 17.44 -1.77
C GLU A 145 -14.61 17.34 -0.47
N LEU A 146 -13.27 17.38 -0.57
CA LEU A 146 -12.39 17.36 0.60
C LEU A 146 -12.59 18.61 1.47
N GLU A 147 -12.69 19.79 0.86
CA GLU A 147 -12.97 21.04 1.56
C GLU A 147 -14.33 21.00 2.27
N ALA A 148 -15.37 20.51 1.60
CA ALA A 148 -16.70 20.34 2.20
C ALA A 148 -16.66 19.37 3.40
N LEU A 149 -15.98 18.23 3.26
CA LEU A 149 -15.79 17.29 4.37
C LEU A 149 -15.02 17.92 5.53
N HIS A 150 -14.05 18.78 5.25
CA HIS A 150 -13.30 19.48 6.28
C HIS A 150 -14.19 20.43 7.09
N VAL A 151 -15.08 21.17 6.43
CA VAL A 151 -16.07 22.04 7.09
C VAL A 151 -17.00 21.22 7.99
N VAL A 152 -17.55 20.12 7.49
CA VAL A 152 -18.44 19.24 8.28
C VAL A 152 -17.71 18.65 9.49
N ASN A 153 -16.43 18.27 9.33
CA ASN A 153 -15.63 17.77 10.45
C ASN A 153 -15.42 18.86 11.52
N GLN A 154 -15.08 20.09 11.11
CA GLN A 154 -14.96 21.21 12.03
C GLN A 154 -16.27 21.49 12.77
N GLU A 155 -17.42 21.44 12.09
CA GLU A 155 -18.74 21.58 12.70
C GLU A 155 -19.02 20.47 13.72
N ALA A 156 -18.68 19.22 13.39
CA ALA A 156 -18.84 18.08 14.30
C ALA A 156 -17.96 18.21 15.54
N LEU A 157 -16.71 18.67 15.39
CA LEU A 157 -15.81 18.95 16.51
C LEU A 157 -16.36 20.07 17.41
N ASN A 158 -16.84 21.15 16.81
CA ASN A 158 -17.46 22.26 17.54
C ASN A 158 -18.71 21.79 18.30
N ALA A 159 -19.58 20.99 17.66
CA ALA A 159 -20.78 20.43 18.29
C ALA A 159 -20.43 19.51 19.48
N ARG A 160 -19.41 18.66 19.32
CA ARG A 160 -18.90 17.80 20.41
C ARG A 160 -18.39 18.64 21.58
N ASP A 161 -17.63 19.69 21.31
CA ASP A 161 -17.04 20.52 22.36
C ASP A 161 -18.11 21.33 23.10
N ILE A 162 -19.12 21.83 22.39
CA ILE A 162 -20.31 22.46 22.99
C ILE A 162 -21.03 21.46 23.91
N ALA A 163 -21.32 20.25 23.42
CA ALA A 163 -22.00 19.22 24.20
C ALA A 163 -21.20 18.82 25.45
N LYS A 164 -19.87 18.69 25.32
CA LYS A 164 -18.97 18.40 26.44
C LYS A 164 -19.02 19.50 27.50
N ASN A 165 -18.97 20.76 27.09
CA ASN A 165 -19.05 21.91 27.99
C ASN A 165 -20.41 21.98 28.71
N GLN A 166 -21.50 21.72 27.98
CA GLN A 166 -22.84 21.65 28.57
C GLN A 166 -22.95 20.53 29.61
N LEU A 167 -22.44 19.34 29.30
CA LEU A 167 -22.44 18.20 30.21
C LEU A 167 -21.65 18.51 31.47
N GLN A 168 -20.44 19.08 31.34
CA GLN A 168 -19.63 19.48 32.49
C GLN A 168 -20.38 20.49 33.37
N TYR A 169 -21.02 21.51 32.79
CA TYR A 169 -21.80 22.49 33.55
C TYR A 169 -22.95 21.85 34.33
N LEU A 170 -23.66 20.91 33.71
CA LEU A 170 -24.75 20.17 34.35
C LEU A 170 -24.24 19.27 35.48
N GLU A 171 -23.13 18.54 35.26
CA GLU A 171 -22.49 17.70 36.27
C GLU A 171 -22.08 18.52 37.49
N GLU A 172 -21.41 19.65 37.30
CA GLU A 172 -21.02 20.53 38.39
C GLU A 172 -22.25 21.05 39.15
N THR A 173 -23.32 21.38 38.43
CA THR A 173 -24.57 21.85 39.03
C THR A 173 -25.23 20.74 39.86
N LEU A 174 -25.29 19.52 39.34
CA LEU A 174 -25.81 18.36 40.07
C LEU A 174 -24.99 18.05 41.32
N VAL A 175 -23.65 18.13 41.24
CA VAL A 175 -22.77 17.95 42.39
C VAL A 175 -23.00 19.04 43.44
N ARG A 176 -23.13 20.31 43.03
CA ARG A 176 -23.45 21.41 43.94
C ARG A 176 -24.80 21.20 44.64
N GLU A 177 -25.84 20.82 43.90
CA GLU A 177 -27.17 20.55 44.47
C GLU A 177 -27.19 19.32 45.38
N ARG A 178 -26.47 18.25 45.02
CA ARG A 178 -26.29 17.08 45.89
C ARG A 178 -25.65 17.48 47.22
N LYS A 179 -24.57 18.27 47.19
CA LYS A 179 -23.90 18.77 48.40
C LYS A 179 -24.82 19.65 49.26
N LYS A 180 -25.70 20.46 48.65
CA LYS A 180 -26.71 21.23 49.40
C LYS A 180 -27.71 20.31 50.10
N ARG A 181 -28.23 19.30 49.40
CA ARG A 181 -29.16 18.31 49.98
C ARG A 181 -28.53 17.49 51.09
N GLU A 182 -27.28 17.04 50.91
CA GLU A 182 -26.53 16.32 51.94
C GLU A 182 -26.34 17.15 53.20
N ARG A 183 -26.03 18.44 53.07
CA ARG A 183 -25.97 19.38 54.20
C ARG A 183 -27.32 19.47 54.92
N TYR A 184 -28.40 19.70 54.18
CA TYR A 184 -29.74 19.79 54.74
C TYR A 184 -30.16 18.50 55.48
N ILE A 185 -29.94 17.33 54.86
CA ILE A 185 -30.22 16.02 55.48
C ILE A 185 -29.41 15.85 56.76
N SER A 186 -28.14 16.23 56.76
CA SER A 186 -27.26 16.15 57.94
C SER A 186 -27.77 17.04 59.07
N GLU A 187 -28.22 18.26 58.77
CA GLU A 187 -28.85 19.14 59.76
C GLU A 187 -30.16 18.57 60.32
N CYS A 188 -31.03 18.01 59.47
CA CYS A 188 -32.27 17.37 59.91
C CYS A 188 -31.99 16.16 60.82
N LYS A 189 -31.01 15.33 60.47
CA LYS A 189 -30.57 14.21 61.31
C LYS A 189 -30.08 14.69 62.67
N LYS A 190 -29.25 15.73 62.71
CA LYS A 190 -28.75 16.32 63.96
C LYS A 190 -29.90 16.83 64.85
N ARG A 191 -30.87 17.57 64.30
CA ARG A 191 -32.04 18.03 65.06
C ARG A 191 -32.91 16.87 65.56
N ALA A 192 -33.04 15.81 64.77
CA ALA A 192 -33.78 14.60 65.19
C ALA A 192 -33.08 13.87 66.34
N GLU A 193 -31.74 13.75 66.27
CA GLU A 193 -30.92 13.17 67.34
C GLU A 193 -31.00 14.00 68.63
N GLU A 194 -30.94 15.34 68.53
CA GLU A 194 -31.11 16.24 69.67
C GLU A 194 -32.47 16.07 70.36
N LYS A 195 -33.56 16.04 69.58
CA LYS A 195 -34.92 15.79 70.12
C LYS A 195 -35.07 14.40 70.73
N LYS A 196 -34.45 13.37 70.13
CA LYS A 196 -34.46 12.01 70.68
C LYS A 196 -33.78 11.99 72.06
N LEU A 197 -32.61 12.61 72.18
CA LEU A 197 -31.90 12.71 73.46
C LEU A 197 -32.71 13.47 74.52
N GLU A 198 -33.45 14.51 74.12
CA GLU A 198 -34.36 15.23 75.01
C GLU A 198 -35.56 14.38 75.45
N ASN A 199 -36.22 13.68 74.53
CA ASN A 199 -37.32 12.79 74.85
C ASN A 199 -36.87 11.64 75.77
N GLU A 200 -35.72 11.02 75.51
CA GLU A 200 -35.16 10.01 76.41
C GLU A 200 -34.85 10.57 77.82
N ARG A 201 -34.58 11.88 77.96
CA ARG A 201 -34.43 12.51 79.29
C ARG A 201 -35.78 12.72 79.96
N MET A 202 -36.81 13.10 79.22
CA MET A 202 -38.17 13.30 79.74
C MET A 202 -38.83 11.96 80.12
N GLU A 203 -38.69 10.92 79.29
CA GLU A 203 -39.18 9.58 79.60
C GLU A 203 -38.53 9.04 80.90
N ARG A 204 -37.22 9.24 81.10
CA ARG A 204 -36.56 8.86 82.36
C ARG A 204 -37.10 9.62 83.58
N LYS A 205 -37.77 10.77 83.41
CA LYS A 205 -38.46 11.51 84.49
C LYS A 205 -39.89 10.99 84.69
N THR A 206 -40.67 10.84 83.61
CA THR A 206 -42.08 10.40 83.70
C THR A 206 -42.24 8.94 84.12
N HIS A 207 -41.32 8.04 83.74
CA HIS A 207 -41.32 6.66 84.22
C HIS A 207 -41.12 6.57 85.74
N ARG A 208 -40.52 7.59 86.37
CA ARG A 208 -40.40 7.68 87.84
C ARG A 208 -41.68 8.18 88.49
N GLU A 209 -42.44 9.03 87.80
CA GLU A 209 -43.72 9.58 88.27
C GLU A 209 -44.88 8.58 88.10
N HIS A 210 -44.91 7.83 87.00
CA HIS A 210 -45.97 6.84 86.74
C HIS A 210 -45.88 5.60 87.66
N LEU A 211 -44.69 5.29 88.19
CA LEU A 211 -44.51 4.26 89.21
C LEU A 211 -45.12 4.67 90.57
N LEU A 212 -45.41 5.96 90.78
CA LEU A 212 -46.01 6.48 92.02
C LEU A 212 -47.55 6.58 91.98
N LEU A 213 -48.19 6.48 90.81
CA LEU A 213 -49.65 6.63 90.65
C LEU A 213 -50.40 5.33 90.33
N GLN A 214 -49.71 4.19 90.21
CA GLN A 214 -50.34 2.87 90.09
C GLN A 214 -50.66 2.29 91.47
N SER A 215 -51.52 2.95 92.25
CA SER A 215 -52.18 2.31 93.39
C SER A 215 -53.58 2.88 93.54
N ASP A 216 -54.54 1.97 93.51
CA ASP A 216 -55.96 2.15 93.79
C ASP A 216 -56.77 2.79 92.66
N ASP A 217 -57.26 1.92 91.77
CA ASP A 217 -58.70 1.87 91.48
C ASP A 217 -58.97 0.60 90.66
N THR A 218 -59.42 -0.43 91.36
CA THR A 218 -60.04 -1.61 90.77
C THR A 218 -61.17 -1.96 91.72
N ILE A 219 -62.35 -2.30 91.18
CA ILE A 219 -63.61 -2.60 91.89
C ILE A 219 -64.59 -1.41 91.96
N GLN A 220 -64.93 -0.80 90.82
CA GLN A 220 -66.24 -0.14 90.67
C GLN A 220 -66.83 -0.19 89.24
N ASP A 221 -66.24 -0.95 88.32
CA ASP A 221 -66.62 -0.95 86.89
C ASP A 221 -67.76 -1.92 86.52
N SER A 222 -68.07 -2.92 87.35
CA SER A 222 -68.97 -4.01 86.93
C SER A 222 -70.47 -3.66 87.00
N LEU A 223 -70.85 -2.65 87.79
CA LEU A 223 -72.26 -2.24 87.94
C LEU A 223 -72.62 -1.05 87.04
N HIS A 224 -71.68 -0.12 86.80
CA HIS A 224 -71.83 0.94 85.80
C HIS A 224 -71.94 0.38 84.38
N ALA A 225 -71.21 -0.70 84.07
CA ALA A 225 -71.23 -1.33 82.75
C ALA A 225 -72.63 -1.79 82.28
N LYS A 226 -73.49 -2.29 83.18
CA LYS A 226 -74.82 -2.81 82.80
C LYS A 226 -75.85 -1.72 82.53
N GLU A 227 -75.82 -0.62 83.28
CA GLU A 227 -76.70 0.54 83.02
C GLU A 227 -76.25 1.29 81.75
N GLU A 228 -74.94 1.38 81.54
CA GLU A 228 -74.36 1.91 80.30
C GLU A 228 -74.72 1.05 79.10
N GLU A 229 -74.74 -0.28 79.22
CA GLU A 229 -75.10 -1.18 78.11
C GLU A 229 -76.56 -0.99 77.65
N LEU A 230 -77.51 -0.81 78.58
CA LEU A 230 -78.91 -0.54 78.23
C LEU A 230 -79.10 0.85 77.61
N ARG A 231 -78.39 1.86 78.12
CA ARG A 231 -78.37 3.20 77.51
C ARG A 231 -77.71 3.19 76.13
N GLN A 232 -76.64 2.41 75.94
CA GLN A 232 -75.99 2.21 74.66
C GLN A 232 -76.93 1.50 73.68
N ARG A 233 -77.68 0.47 74.10
CA ARG A 233 -78.67 -0.19 73.26
C ARG A 233 -79.83 0.72 72.86
N TRP A 234 -80.36 1.52 73.79
CA TRP A 234 -81.41 2.50 73.49
C TRP A 234 -80.91 3.62 72.58
N SER A 235 -79.71 4.13 72.83
CA SER A 235 -79.03 5.11 71.98
C SER A 235 -78.73 4.52 70.60
N MET A 236 -78.37 3.25 70.51
CA MET A 236 -78.11 2.55 69.25
C MET A 236 -79.40 2.39 68.45
N TYR A 237 -80.51 2.00 69.10
CA TYR A 237 -81.81 1.92 68.44
C TYR A 237 -82.31 3.30 67.96
N GLN A 238 -82.17 4.35 68.79
CA GLN A 238 -82.50 5.71 68.37
C GLN A 238 -81.60 6.18 67.22
N MET A 239 -80.30 5.89 67.28
CA MET A 239 -79.35 6.20 66.21
C MET A 239 -79.72 5.46 64.93
N GLU A 240 -80.13 4.20 65.01
CA GLU A 240 -80.51 3.37 63.87
C GLU A 240 -81.81 3.86 63.22
N VAL A 241 -82.80 4.26 64.01
CA VAL A 241 -84.03 4.90 63.50
C VAL A 241 -83.75 6.25 62.85
N ILE A 242 -82.85 7.06 63.44
CA ILE A 242 -82.43 8.34 62.85
C ILE A 242 -81.62 8.09 61.57
N PHE A 243 -80.72 7.10 61.55
CA PHE A 243 -79.96 6.71 60.37
C PHE A 243 -80.86 6.16 59.27
N GLY A 244 -81.91 5.41 59.61
CA GLY A 244 -82.92 4.95 58.65
C GLY A 244 -83.65 6.14 58.02
N LYS A 245 -84.12 7.09 58.83
CA LYS A 245 -84.75 8.32 58.34
C LYS A 245 -83.80 9.20 57.52
N VAL A 246 -82.53 9.29 57.90
CA VAL A 246 -81.50 10.01 57.14
C VAL A 246 -81.20 9.26 55.84
N LYS A 247 -81.11 7.93 55.85
CA LYS A 247 -80.90 7.09 54.65
C LYS A 247 -82.04 7.27 53.64
N ASP A 248 -83.28 7.29 54.12
CA ASP A 248 -84.47 7.49 53.30
C ASP A 248 -84.60 8.94 52.80
N ALA A 249 -84.23 9.94 53.63
CA ALA A 249 -84.27 11.35 53.26
C ALA A 249 -83.09 11.79 52.38
N THR A 250 -81.96 11.08 52.44
CA THR A 250 -80.73 11.47 51.72
C THR A 250 -80.67 10.81 50.35
N GLY A 251 -81.27 9.65 50.09
CA GLY A 251 -81.33 9.06 48.74
C GLY A 251 -79.97 8.96 48.00
N THR A 252 -78.84 9.07 48.70
CA THR A 252 -77.50 9.18 48.12
C THR A 252 -76.81 7.83 47.96
N ALA A 253 -77.43 6.75 48.47
CA ALA A 253 -76.89 5.40 48.31
C ALA A 253 -76.83 4.98 46.83
N GLU A 254 -77.83 5.36 46.02
CA GLU A 254 -77.87 5.04 44.58
C GLU A 254 -76.93 5.95 43.77
N THR A 255 -76.80 7.22 44.13
CA THR A 255 -75.92 8.18 43.41
C THR A 255 -74.44 7.90 43.65
N HIS A 256 -74.04 7.50 44.87
CA HIS A 256 -72.67 7.09 45.15
C HIS A 256 -72.32 5.73 44.52
N PHE A 257 -73.27 4.79 44.48
CA PHE A 257 -73.05 3.50 43.82
C PHE A 257 -72.87 3.66 42.30
N ALA A 258 -73.69 4.49 41.67
CA ALA A 258 -73.56 4.82 40.25
C ALA A 258 -72.21 5.49 39.93
N GLN A 259 -71.74 6.42 40.77
CA GLN A 259 -70.42 7.05 40.61
C GLN A 259 -69.25 6.07 40.79
N LEU A 260 -69.40 5.09 41.68
CA LEU A 260 -68.39 4.03 41.86
C LEU A 260 -68.38 3.05 40.69
N GLU A 261 -69.55 2.73 40.12
CA GLU A 261 -69.63 1.93 38.90
C GLU A 261 -69.02 2.65 37.70
N THR A 262 -69.24 3.96 37.53
CA THR A 262 -68.58 4.73 36.46
C THR A 262 -67.06 4.74 36.63
N LEU A 263 -66.55 4.98 37.84
CA LEU A 263 -65.12 4.94 38.11
C LEU A 263 -64.51 3.55 37.92
N LYS A 264 -65.26 2.48 38.30
CA LYS A 264 -64.84 1.10 38.05
C LYS A 264 -64.74 0.82 36.55
N ASN A 265 -65.75 1.21 35.77
CA ASN A 265 -65.76 1.03 34.33
C ASN A 265 -64.63 1.83 33.65
N GLU A 266 -64.37 3.06 34.09
CA GLU A 266 -63.24 3.88 33.63
C GLU A 266 -61.89 3.25 33.97
N ASN A 267 -61.73 2.71 35.18
CA ASN A 267 -60.51 2.00 35.59
C ASN A 267 -60.32 0.69 34.80
N GLU A 268 -61.38 -0.05 34.50
CA GLU A 268 -61.32 -1.24 33.65
C GLU A 268 -60.92 -0.88 32.21
N GLN A 269 -61.49 0.20 31.66
CA GLN A 269 -61.12 0.70 30.33
C GLN A 269 -59.68 1.18 30.27
N THR A 270 -59.21 1.95 31.25
CA THR A 270 -57.81 2.40 31.30
C THR A 270 -56.85 1.23 31.47
N LEU A 271 -57.21 0.22 32.28
CA LEU A 271 -56.41 -0.99 32.46
C LEU A 271 -56.30 -1.82 31.17
N VAL A 272 -57.37 -1.89 30.37
CA VAL A 272 -57.32 -2.53 29.04
C VAL A 272 -56.42 -1.75 28.09
N ARG A 273 -56.54 -0.41 28.04
CA ARG A 273 -55.67 0.44 27.20
C ARG A 273 -54.20 0.29 27.57
N LEU A 274 -53.87 0.39 28.87
CA LEU A 274 -52.50 0.21 29.36
C LEU A 274 -51.95 -1.19 29.06
N LYS A 275 -52.78 -2.23 29.09
CA LYS A 275 -52.36 -3.59 28.68
C LYS A 275 -52.04 -3.66 27.18
N GLN A 276 -52.84 -3.02 26.34
CA GLN A 276 -52.61 -2.97 24.90
C GLN A 276 -51.33 -2.16 24.57
N GLU A 277 -51.17 -0.99 25.19
CA GLU A 277 -49.97 -0.16 25.05
C GLU A 277 -48.71 -0.90 25.52
N LYS A 278 -48.78 -1.59 26.66
CA LYS A 278 -47.67 -2.44 27.13
C LYS A 278 -47.30 -3.51 26.10
N GLN A 279 -48.28 -4.18 25.49
CA GLN A 279 -48.02 -5.19 24.46
C GLN A 279 -47.43 -4.58 23.19
N GLN A 280 -47.90 -3.40 22.78
CA GLN A 280 -47.35 -2.67 21.64
C GLN A 280 -45.88 -2.29 21.88
N LEU A 281 -45.58 -1.65 23.01
CA LEU A 281 -44.22 -1.28 23.40
C LEU A 281 -43.29 -2.49 23.55
N GLN A 282 -43.81 -3.64 23.99
CA GLN A 282 -43.03 -4.88 24.04
C GLN A 282 -42.61 -5.37 22.64
N ARG A 283 -43.54 -5.34 21.66
CA ARG A 283 -43.22 -5.71 20.28
C ARG A 283 -42.24 -4.74 19.64
N GLU A 284 -42.44 -3.44 19.82
CA GLU A 284 -41.52 -2.43 19.30
C GLU A 284 -40.11 -2.60 19.88
N LEU A 285 -40.00 -2.94 21.17
CA LEU A 285 -38.73 -3.20 21.82
C LEU A 285 -38.07 -4.49 21.30
N GLU A 286 -38.83 -5.55 21.03
CA GLU A 286 -38.31 -6.76 20.38
C GLU A 286 -37.83 -6.47 18.96
N ASP A 287 -38.64 -5.78 18.15
CA ASP A 287 -38.29 -5.38 16.79
C ASP A 287 -37.02 -4.54 16.76
N LEU A 288 -36.89 -3.56 17.66
CA LEU A 288 -35.70 -2.73 17.78
C LEU A 288 -34.47 -3.51 18.26
N LYS A 289 -34.64 -4.48 19.18
CA LYS A 289 -33.53 -5.34 19.62
C LYS A 289 -32.98 -6.15 18.46
N TYR A 290 -33.84 -6.88 17.75
CA TYR A 290 -33.38 -7.80 16.71
C TYR A 290 -32.96 -7.06 15.43
N SER A 291 -33.64 -5.98 15.05
CA SER A 291 -33.21 -5.16 13.91
C SER A 291 -31.96 -4.33 14.20
N GLY A 292 -31.81 -3.84 15.43
CA GLY A 292 -30.61 -3.16 15.91
C GLY A 292 -29.38 -4.07 15.92
N GLU A 293 -29.52 -5.29 16.44
CA GLU A 293 -28.43 -6.28 16.41
C GLU A 293 -28.06 -6.69 14.98
N ALA A 294 -29.05 -6.94 14.11
CA ALA A 294 -28.80 -7.30 12.71
C ALA A 294 -28.09 -6.17 11.93
N THR A 295 -28.46 -4.91 12.17
CA THR A 295 -27.82 -3.75 11.54
C THR A 295 -26.41 -3.51 12.07
N LEU A 296 -26.17 -3.69 13.37
CA LEU A 296 -24.83 -3.60 13.95
C LEU A 296 -23.90 -4.69 13.40
N VAL A 297 -24.37 -5.93 13.31
CA VAL A 297 -23.57 -7.04 12.77
C VAL A 297 -23.27 -6.83 11.28
N SER A 298 -24.22 -6.33 10.49
CA SER A 298 -23.97 -6.05 9.07
C SER A 298 -22.98 -4.89 8.89
N GLN A 299 -23.09 -3.83 9.70
CA GLN A 299 -22.12 -2.73 9.71
C GLN A 299 -20.71 -3.20 10.13
N GLN A 300 -20.60 -4.04 11.16
CA GLN A 300 -19.31 -4.61 11.57
C GLN A 300 -18.67 -5.47 10.47
N LYS A 301 -19.47 -6.25 9.74
CA LYS A 301 -18.97 -7.02 8.59
C LYS A 301 -18.45 -6.12 7.47
N LEU A 302 -19.22 -5.09 7.11
CA LEU A 302 -18.79 -4.10 6.11
C LEU A 302 -17.51 -3.37 6.53
N GLN A 303 -17.39 -3.01 7.81
CA GLN A 303 -16.19 -2.40 8.35
C GLN A 303 -14.98 -3.35 8.28
N ALA A 304 -15.17 -4.62 8.61
CA ALA A 304 -14.11 -5.63 8.52
C ALA A 304 -13.67 -5.86 7.06
N GLU A 305 -14.60 -5.93 6.11
CA GLU A 305 -14.30 -6.04 4.68
C GLU A 305 -13.55 -4.81 4.16
N ALA A 306 -13.96 -3.60 4.55
CA ALA A 306 -13.28 -2.37 4.19
C ALA A 306 -11.84 -2.34 4.75
N GLN A 307 -11.65 -2.75 6.01
CA GLN A 307 -10.33 -2.88 6.62
C GLN A 307 -9.45 -3.93 5.92
N GLU A 308 -10.03 -5.04 5.48
CA GLU A 308 -9.29 -6.06 4.73
C GLU A 308 -8.86 -5.53 3.35
N ARG A 309 -9.75 -4.82 2.64
CA ARG A 309 -9.42 -4.18 1.36
C ARG A 309 -8.32 -3.13 1.53
N LEU A 310 -8.40 -2.30 2.57
CA LEU A 310 -7.37 -1.32 2.89
C LEU A 310 -6.01 -2.01 3.11
N LYS A 311 -5.95 -3.05 3.93
CA LYS A 311 -4.71 -3.82 4.18
C LYS A 311 -4.14 -4.45 2.91
N LYS A 312 -5.00 -4.90 1.97
CA LYS A 312 -4.56 -5.45 0.68
C LYS A 312 -3.94 -4.36 -0.20
N GLU A 313 -4.57 -3.19 -0.27
CA GLU A 313 -4.04 -2.05 -1.04
C GLU A 313 -2.76 -1.48 -0.42
N GLU A 314 -2.65 -1.42 0.92
CA GLU A 314 -1.41 -1.03 1.61
C GLU A 314 -0.25 -1.97 1.26
N ARG A 315 -0.50 -3.29 1.21
CA ARG A 315 0.52 -4.27 0.79
C ARG A 315 0.93 -4.08 -0.67
N ARG A 316 -0.04 -3.89 -1.57
CA ARG A 316 0.23 -3.63 -3.00
C ARG A 316 1.06 -2.36 -3.18
N HIS A 317 0.72 -1.30 -2.44
CA HIS A 317 1.48 -0.05 -2.46
C HIS A 317 2.91 -0.26 -1.96
N ALA A 318 3.11 -0.95 -0.83
CA ALA A 318 4.44 -1.26 -0.32
C ALA A 318 5.27 -2.08 -1.32
N GLU A 319 4.67 -3.11 -1.94
CA GLU A 319 5.33 -3.92 -2.97
C GLU A 319 5.72 -3.08 -4.21
N ALA A 320 4.85 -2.17 -4.64
CA ALA A 320 5.13 -1.25 -5.75
C ALA A 320 6.23 -0.24 -5.40
N GLN A 321 6.25 0.28 -4.17
CA GLN A 321 7.31 1.14 -3.66
C GLN A 321 8.66 0.41 -3.63
N ASP A 322 8.70 -0.82 -3.11
CA ASP A 322 9.92 -1.64 -3.12
C ASP A 322 10.41 -1.93 -4.53
N GLN A 323 9.50 -2.16 -5.49
CA GLN A 323 9.85 -2.35 -6.90
C GLN A 323 10.43 -1.07 -7.51
N LEU A 324 9.83 0.09 -7.22
CA LEU A 324 10.31 1.39 -7.66
C LEU A 324 11.70 1.68 -7.09
N GLU A 325 11.92 1.48 -5.79
CA GLU A 325 13.22 1.67 -5.16
C GLU A 325 14.30 0.76 -5.78
N ARG A 326 13.97 -0.51 -6.02
CA ARG A 326 14.88 -1.45 -6.69
C ARG A 326 15.23 -0.99 -8.11
N ALA A 327 14.24 -0.52 -8.88
CA ALA A 327 14.46 0.01 -10.22
C ALA A 327 15.32 1.28 -10.20
N LEU A 328 15.05 2.22 -9.28
CA LEU A 328 15.85 3.45 -9.12
C LEU A 328 17.30 3.13 -8.78
N ARG A 329 17.55 2.21 -7.83
CA ARG A 329 18.91 1.77 -7.49
C ARG A 329 19.62 1.12 -8.69
N ALA A 330 18.93 0.27 -9.43
CA ALA A 330 19.49 -0.36 -10.64
C ALA A 330 19.79 0.68 -11.74
N MET A 331 18.93 1.66 -11.94
CA MET A 331 19.17 2.75 -12.89
C MET A 331 20.36 3.62 -12.48
N GLN A 332 20.51 3.92 -11.19
CA GLN A 332 21.66 4.67 -10.70
C GLN A 332 22.96 3.90 -10.93
N VAL A 333 23.01 2.61 -10.60
CA VAL A 333 24.17 1.76 -10.86
C VAL A 333 24.48 1.70 -12.35
N ALA A 334 23.46 1.58 -13.20
CA ALA A 334 23.63 1.60 -14.65
C ALA A 334 24.20 2.95 -15.12
N LYS A 335 23.67 4.07 -14.63
CA LYS A 335 24.18 5.42 -14.91
C LYS A 335 25.66 5.54 -14.54
N ASP A 336 26.03 5.23 -13.29
CA ASP A 336 27.40 5.31 -12.81
C ASP A 336 28.33 4.42 -13.65
N SER A 337 27.90 3.19 -13.96
CA SER A 337 28.68 2.27 -14.79
C SER A 337 28.90 2.76 -16.22
N LEU A 338 27.90 3.41 -16.81
CA LEU A 338 27.98 3.99 -18.15
C LEU A 338 28.84 5.25 -18.17
N GLU A 339 28.76 6.10 -17.14
CA GLU A 339 29.64 7.26 -16.99
C GLU A 339 31.11 6.83 -16.84
N HIS A 340 31.38 5.77 -16.07
CA HIS A 340 32.70 5.18 -15.95
C HIS A 340 33.20 4.59 -17.27
N LEU A 341 32.35 3.90 -18.03
CA LEU A 341 32.69 3.37 -19.35
C LEU A 341 32.96 4.50 -20.35
N ALA A 342 32.11 5.52 -20.39
CA ALA A 342 32.29 6.70 -21.24
C ALA A 342 33.61 7.41 -20.94
N SER A 343 33.98 7.51 -19.66
CA SER A 343 35.26 8.06 -19.21
C SER A 343 36.46 7.24 -19.70
N LYS A 344 36.38 5.91 -19.69
CA LYS A 344 37.44 5.04 -20.24
C LYS A 344 37.56 5.12 -21.77
N LEU A 345 36.47 5.43 -22.46
CA LEU A 345 36.40 5.53 -23.91
C LEU A 345 36.59 6.96 -24.44
N ILE A 346 37.11 7.89 -23.62
CA ILE A 346 37.33 9.30 -24.02
C ILE A 346 38.22 9.40 -25.27
N HIS A 347 39.25 8.56 -25.39
CA HIS A 347 40.22 8.61 -26.48
C HIS A 347 39.68 8.13 -27.83
N ILE A 348 38.47 7.55 -27.86
CA ILE A 348 37.84 7.06 -29.08
C ILE A 348 36.92 8.16 -29.60
N THR A 349 37.37 8.86 -30.64
CA THR A 349 36.58 9.88 -31.33
C THR A 349 35.60 9.21 -32.28
N VAL A 350 34.32 9.55 -32.21
CA VAL A 350 33.30 9.09 -33.18
C VAL A 350 32.93 10.32 -34.01
N GLU A 351 33.33 10.34 -35.28
CA GLU A 351 33.18 11.51 -36.17
C GLU A 351 31.88 11.45 -36.99
N ASP A 352 31.38 10.25 -37.30
CA ASP A 352 30.20 10.03 -38.16
C ASP A 352 28.95 9.53 -37.40
N GLY A 353 28.95 9.59 -36.05
CA GLY A 353 27.90 9.05 -35.18
C GLY A 353 26.85 10.07 -34.74
N ARG A 354 25.70 9.61 -34.23
CA ARG A 354 24.60 10.51 -33.78
C ARG A 354 25.03 11.43 -32.63
N PHE A 355 26.04 11.00 -31.88
CA PHE A 355 26.59 11.68 -30.72
C PHE A 355 27.98 12.29 -30.97
N ALA A 356 28.40 12.41 -32.23
CA ALA A 356 29.66 13.05 -32.60
C ALA A 356 29.72 14.51 -32.08
N GLY A 357 30.70 14.79 -31.22
CA GLY A 357 30.97 16.13 -30.67
C GLY A 357 29.91 16.69 -29.71
N LYS A 358 28.92 15.90 -29.27
CA LYS A 358 27.87 16.37 -28.35
C LYS A 358 28.20 16.02 -26.91
N GLU A 359 28.32 17.05 -26.07
CA GLU A 359 28.36 16.90 -24.62
C GLU A 359 26.92 16.65 -24.14
N LEU A 360 26.69 15.50 -23.50
CA LEU A 360 25.35 15.12 -23.04
C LEU A 360 25.03 15.90 -21.76
N ASP A 361 23.86 16.56 -21.73
CA ASP A 361 23.38 17.27 -20.55
C ASP A 361 22.98 16.29 -19.43
N PRO A 362 23.65 16.31 -18.26
CA PRO A 362 23.35 15.42 -17.13
C PRO A 362 21.94 15.58 -16.53
N GLN A 363 21.25 16.70 -16.82
CA GLN A 363 19.91 16.99 -16.30
C GLN A 363 18.79 16.63 -17.27
N ALA A 364 19.10 16.20 -18.49
CA ALA A 364 18.09 15.81 -19.46
C ALA A 364 17.45 14.46 -19.09
N ASP A 365 16.12 14.35 -19.23
CA ASP A 365 15.38 13.09 -19.00
C ASP A 365 15.89 11.93 -19.88
N ASN A 366 16.39 12.26 -21.07
CA ASN A 366 16.95 11.30 -22.03
C ASN A 366 18.45 11.05 -21.82
N TYR A 367 19.05 11.51 -20.73
CA TYR A 367 20.49 11.39 -20.49
C TYR A 367 20.98 9.93 -20.51
N LEU A 368 20.33 9.05 -19.74
CA LEU A 368 20.77 7.66 -19.60
C LEU A 368 20.67 6.86 -20.92
N PRO A 369 19.56 6.90 -21.68
CA PRO A 369 19.50 6.28 -23.01
C PRO A 369 20.52 6.85 -24.00
N ASN A 370 20.73 8.17 -23.99
CA ASN A 370 21.72 8.81 -24.86
C ASN A 370 23.15 8.43 -24.49
N LEU A 371 23.46 8.32 -23.20
CA LEU A 371 24.76 7.88 -22.69
C LEU A 371 25.03 6.42 -23.08
N LEU A 372 24.03 5.55 -22.98
CA LEU A 372 24.11 4.17 -23.45
C LEU A 372 24.42 4.11 -24.95
N GLY A 373 23.70 4.88 -25.78
CA GLY A 373 23.93 4.95 -27.22
C GLY A 373 25.32 5.49 -27.59
N LEU A 374 25.80 6.50 -26.86
CA LEU A 374 27.16 7.03 -27.03
C LEU A 374 28.23 5.97 -26.70
N VAL A 375 28.08 5.24 -25.58
CA VAL A 375 29.01 4.17 -25.19
C VAL A 375 28.97 3.04 -26.23
N GLU A 376 27.79 2.68 -26.74
CA GLU A 376 27.62 1.68 -27.80
C GLU A 376 28.36 2.07 -29.08
N GLU A 377 28.17 3.29 -29.60
CA GLU A 377 28.86 3.78 -30.81
C GLU A 377 30.40 3.74 -30.63
N LYS A 378 30.89 4.16 -29.46
CA LYS A 378 32.32 4.11 -29.13
C LYS A 378 32.86 2.69 -29.04
N LEU A 379 32.13 1.77 -28.41
CA LEU A 379 32.52 0.36 -28.32
C LEU A 379 32.52 -0.34 -29.68
N LEU A 380 31.55 -0.03 -30.55
CA LEU A 380 31.52 -0.56 -31.92
C LEU A 380 32.71 -0.03 -32.74
N LYS A 381 33.06 1.25 -32.60
CA LYS A 381 34.25 1.80 -33.24
C LYS A 381 35.55 1.16 -32.70
N LEU A 382 35.65 0.96 -31.39
CA LEU A 382 36.77 0.22 -30.77
C LEU A 382 36.88 -1.18 -31.36
N GLN A 383 35.76 -1.90 -31.44
CA GLN A 383 35.72 -3.26 -31.96
C GLN A 383 36.15 -3.31 -33.43
N ALA A 384 35.72 -2.34 -34.25
CA ALA A 384 36.15 -2.24 -35.65
C ALA A 384 37.67 -1.98 -35.77
N GLN A 385 38.23 -1.12 -34.92
CA GLN A 385 39.68 -0.85 -34.87
C GLN A 385 40.49 -2.07 -34.41
N LEU A 386 39.97 -2.82 -33.44
CA LEU A 386 40.60 -4.05 -32.94
C LEU A 386 40.46 -5.20 -33.93
N GLY A 387 39.43 -5.23 -34.78
CA GLY A 387 39.17 -6.31 -35.73
C GLY A 387 40.28 -6.51 -36.78
N SER A 388 41.10 -5.49 -37.05
CA SER A 388 42.26 -5.58 -37.96
C SER A 388 43.55 -6.03 -37.27
N HIS A 389 43.56 -6.17 -35.95
CA HIS A 389 44.76 -6.47 -35.16
C HIS A 389 44.60 -7.78 -34.37
N ASP A 390 45.66 -8.58 -34.23
CA ASP A 390 45.64 -9.71 -33.30
C ASP A 390 45.78 -9.19 -31.87
N VAL A 391 44.64 -9.11 -31.17
CA VAL A 391 44.55 -8.64 -29.79
C VAL A 391 45.42 -9.49 -28.86
N GLN A 392 45.55 -10.79 -29.12
CA GLN A 392 46.28 -11.71 -28.26
C GLN A 392 47.80 -11.51 -28.39
N GLU A 393 48.26 -11.21 -29.60
CA GLU A 393 49.65 -10.83 -29.85
C GLU A 393 49.97 -9.42 -29.31
N MET A 394 49.07 -8.45 -29.47
CA MET A 394 49.21 -7.12 -28.84
C MET A 394 49.29 -7.20 -27.32
N LEU A 395 48.43 -8.00 -26.67
CA LEU A 395 48.48 -8.19 -25.22
C LEU A 395 49.78 -8.84 -24.76
N ARG A 396 50.33 -9.78 -25.53
CA ARG A 396 51.68 -10.33 -25.27
C ARG A 396 52.75 -9.26 -25.42
N HIS A 397 52.69 -8.42 -26.46
CA HIS A 397 53.61 -7.30 -26.63
C HIS A 397 53.51 -6.24 -25.53
N ILE A 398 52.30 -5.94 -25.05
CA ILE A 398 52.08 -5.02 -23.92
C ILE A 398 52.61 -5.62 -22.62
N ALA A 399 52.48 -6.93 -22.43
CA ALA A 399 53.03 -7.65 -21.28
C ALA A 399 54.56 -7.85 -21.36
N ASN A 400 55.18 -7.63 -22.52
CA ASN A 400 56.63 -7.73 -22.65
C ASN A 400 57.32 -6.60 -21.88
N ARG A 401 58.29 -6.98 -21.06
CA ARG A 401 59.04 -6.08 -20.17
C ARG A 401 59.75 -4.95 -20.92
N GLU A 402 60.16 -5.19 -22.16
CA GLU A 402 60.80 -4.18 -23.02
C GLU A 402 59.83 -3.07 -23.45
N PHE A 403 58.55 -3.40 -23.68
CA PHE A 403 57.52 -2.40 -23.99
C PHE A 403 57.25 -1.50 -22.78
N LEU A 404 57.12 -2.09 -21.58
CA LEU A 404 56.97 -1.34 -20.33
C LEU A 404 58.18 -0.44 -20.04
N ALA A 405 59.40 -0.93 -20.26
CA ALA A 405 60.62 -0.12 -20.12
C ALA A 405 60.69 1.03 -21.15
N SER A 406 60.23 0.80 -22.38
CA SER A 406 60.14 1.85 -23.41
C SER A 406 59.10 2.91 -23.09
N LEU A 407 58.01 2.53 -22.41
CA LEU A 407 57.01 3.46 -21.90
C LEU A 407 57.54 4.23 -20.70
N GLU A 408 58.29 3.58 -19.80
CA GLU A 408 58.96 4.23 -18.67
C GLU A 408 59.94 5.31 -19.11
N GLY A 409 60.69 5.07 -20.19
CA GLY A 409 61.60 6.05 -20.79
C GLY A 409 60.91 7.23 -21.50
N ARG A 410 59.60 7.17 -21.76
CA ARG A 410 58.81 8.25 -22.41
C ARG A 410 57.89 8.99 -21.45
N LEU A 411 58.04 8.79 -20.14
CA LEU A 411 57.23 9.48 -19.15
C LEU A 411 57.67 10.95 -19.01
N PRO A 412 56.74 11.91 -18.81
CA PRO A 412 57.08 13.31 -18.57
C PRO A 412 57.98 13.48 -17.34
N GLU A 413 58.87 14.48 -17.36
CA GLU A 413 59.86 14.73 -16.29
C GLU A 413 59.24 14.93 -14.89
N TYR A 414 57.98 15.34 -14.82
CA TYR A 414 57.23 15.57 -13.58
C TYR A 414 56.40 14.37 -13.12
N ASN A 415 56.71 13.16 -13.59
CA ASN A 415 55.94 11.97 -13.23
C ASN A 415 56.08 11.62 -11.75
N THR A 416 54.95 11.59 -11.02
CA THR A 416 54.86 11.34 -9.57
C THR A 416 54.64 9.87 -9.22
N ARG A 417 54.82 8.93 -10.17
CA ARG A 417 54.69 7.49 -9.91
C ARG A 417 55.69 7.05 -8.83
N ILE A 418 55.15 6.52 -7.74
CA ILE A 418 55.93 5.90 -6.68
C ILE A 418 56.48 4.58 -7.22
N ALA A 419 57.81 4.46 -7.31
CA ALA A 419 58.45 3.20 -7.66
C ALA A 419 58.20 2.20 -6.53
N LEU A 420 57.23 1.31 -6.72
CA LEU A 420 57.05 0.17 -5.82
C LEU A 420 58.25 -0.76 -6.04
N PRO A 421 58.92 -1.22 -4.96
CA PRO A 421 60.01 -2.18 -5.11
C PRO A 421 59.48 -3.39 -5.87
N LEU A 422 60.00 -3.64 -7.08
CA LEU A 422 59.73 -4.88 -7.79
C LEU A 422 60.15 -6.00 -6.84
N ALA A 423 59.18 -6.80 -6.40
CA ALA A 423 59.46 -7.99 -5.60
C ALA A 423 60.52 -8.77 -6.35
N THR A 424 61.75 -8.75 -5.83
CA THR A 424 62.82 -9.63 -6.26
C THR A 424 62.22 -11.02 -6.22
N SER A 425 62.29 -11.74 -7.33
CA SER A 425 61.86 -13.14 -7.41
C SER A 425 62.43 -13.86 -6.19
N LYS A 426 61.57 -14.15 -5.20
CA LYS A 426 61.91 -14.92 -4.01
C LYS A 426 62.16 -16.34 -4.50
N ASP A 427 63.37 -16.57 -4.99
CA ASP A 427 63.95 -17.90 -5.07
C ASP A 427 64.24 -18.31 -3.62
N LYS A 428 63.50 -19.34 -3.18
CA LYS A 428 63.82 -20.27 -2.10
C LYS A 428 64.36 -19.63 -0.83
N PHE A 429 63.50 -19.42 0.17
CA PHE A 429 63.67 -19.95 1.52
C PHE A 429 62.69 -19.27 2.49
N PHE A 430 61.97 -20.09 3.26
CA PHE A 430 61.15 -19.75 4.44
C PHE A 430 59.92 -18.90 4.19
N ASP A 431 58.79 -19.09 4.84
CA ASP A 431 58.09 -20.19 5.52
C ASP A 431 56.66 -19.63 5.61
N GLU A 432 55.64 -20.48 5.68
CA GLU A 432 54.24 -20.05 5.75
C GLU A 432 53.98 -19.13 6.95
N GLU A 433 53.68 -17.85 6.71
CA GLU A 433 52.85 -17.06 7.64
C GLU A 433 52.11 -15.96 6.85
N SER A 434 50.80 -16.17 6.71
CA SER A 434 49.86 -15.20 6.15
C SER A 434 49.87 -13.93 6.99
N GLU A 435 50.27 -12.81 6.40
CA GLU A 435 50.02 -11.49 6.98
C GLU A 435 48.54 -11.15 6.76
N GLU A 436 47.72 -11.47 7.76
CA GLU A 436 46.43 -10.82 7.97
C GLU A 436 46.68 -9.35 8.29
N GLU A 437 46.37 -8.50 7.33
CA GLU A 437 46.40 -7.05 7.44
C GLU A 437 45.48 -6.61 8.60
N ASP A 438 46.12 -6.08 9.65
CA ASP A 438 45.54 -5.60 10.92
C ASP A 438 44.35 -4.65 10.72
N ASN A 439 43.14 -5.20 10.63
CA ASN A 439 41.92 -4.51 11.06
C ASN A 439 41.68 -4.83 12.53
N GLU A 440 42.57 -4.33 13.41
CA GLU A 440 42.49 -4.54 14.86
C GLU A 440 41.29 -3.76 15.42
N VAL A 441 40.11 -4.38 15.36
CA VAL A 441 38.91 -3.92 16.06
C VAL A 441 39.24 -3.94 17.55
N VAL A 442 39.35 -2.74 18.14
CA VAL A 442 39.72 -2.53 19.54
C VAL A 442 38.77 -3.30 20.45
N THR A 443 39.20 -4.48 20.88
CA THR A 443 38.42 -5.36 21.74
C THR A 443 38.44 -4.83 23.17
N ARG A 444 37.39 -5.14 23.93
CA ARG A 444 37.26 -4.73 25.33
C ARG A 444 38.46 -5.14 26.20
N ALA A 445 39.15 -6.23 25.82
CA ALA A 445 40.37 -6.70 26.47
C ALA A 445 41.56 -5.76 26.22
N SER A 446 41.78 -5.31 24.98
CA SER A 446 42.86 -4.37 24.60
C SER A 446 42.69 -3.01 25.28
N LEU A 447 41.45 -2.51 25.40
CA LEU A 447 41.12 -1.31 26.18
C LEU A 447 41.43 -1.47 27.67
N LYS A 448 41.13 -2.65 28.26
CA LYS A 448 41.47 -2.96 29.66
C LYS A 448 42.99 -3.00 29.89
N ILE A 449 43.74 -3.61 28.98
CA ILE A 449 45.20 -3.69 29.09
C ILE A 449 45.82 -2.28 29.00
N ARG A 450 45.31 -1.44 28.09
CA ARG A 450 45.78 -0.07 27.94
C ARG A 450 45.44 0.80 29.15
N SER A 451 44.24 0.65 29.73
CA SER A 451 43.86 1.40 30.94
C SER A 451 44.66 0.97 32.16
N GLN A 452 44.96 -0.33 32.29
CA GLN A 452 45.78 -0.84 33.38
C GLN A 452 47.24 -0.36 33.30
N LYS A 453 47.84 -0.33 32.10
CA LYS A 453 49.17 0.26 31.88
C LYS A 453 49.24 1.74 32.27
N LEU A 454 48.17 2.50 32.03
CA LEU A 454 48.04 3.91 32.42
C LEU A 454 47.97 4.08 33.95
N ILE A 455 47.25 3.19 34.64
CA ILE A 455 47.18 3.21 36.11
C ILE A 455 48.55 2.85 36.73
N GLU A 456 49.27 1.90 36.15
CA GLU A 456 50.58 1.48 36.63
C GLU A 456 51.67 2.54 36.40
N SER A 457 51.62 3.30 35.30
CA SER A 457 52.54 4.40 35.04
C SER A 457 52.35 5.55 36.04
N HIS A 458 51.09 5.89 36.40
CA HIS A 458 50.80 6.88 37.43
C HIS A 458 51.20 6.42 38.85
N LYS A 459 51.19 5.11 39.14
CA LYS A 459 51.66 4.57 40.43
C LYS A 459 53.18 4.65 40.58
N LYS A 460 53.96 4.58 39.50
CA LYS A 460 55.42 4.77 39.55
C LYS A 460 55.83 6.20 39.91
N HIS A 461 55.08 7.21 39.46
CA HIS A 461 55.41 8.61 39.73
C HIS A 461 55.16 9.05 41.19
N ARG A 462 54.36 8.30 41.96
CA ARG A 462 54.08 8.58 43.38
C ARG A 462 55.11 8.02 44.37
N ARG A 463 55.99 7.08 43.97
CA ARG A 463 57.04 6.53 44.86
C ARG A 463 58.34 7.35 44.88
N SER A 464 58.52 8.30 43.96
CA SER A 464 59.72 9.15 43.88
C SER A 464 59.70 10.39 44.78
N ARG A 465 58.68 10.59 45.63
CA ARG A 465 58.53 11.81 46.45
C ARG A 465 58.53 11.57 47.97
N ARG A 466 59.10 10.44 48.40
CA ARG A 466 59.50 10.19 49.79
C ARG A 466 60.87 9.49 49.77
N SER A 467 61.91 10.30 49.64
CA SER A 467 63.23 10.09 50.23
C SER A 467 63.79 11.43 50.63
#